data_AF-A0A6H9H2E0-F1
#
_entry.id   AF-A0A6H9H2E0-F1
#
_cell.length_a   1.000
_cell.length_b   1.000
_cell.length_c   1.000
_cell.angle_alpha   90.00
_cell.angle_beta   90.00
_cell.angle_gamma   90.00
#
_symmetry.space_group_name_H-M   'P 1'
#
loop_
_entity.id
_entity.type
_entity.pdbx_description
1 polymer ?
#
loop_
_entity_poly.entity_id
_entity_poly.type
_entity_poly.pdbx_seq_one_letter_code
_entity_poly.pdbx_strand_id
1 'polypeptide(L)'
;MSGSVSSTSPRNAKGINLAARLVSDLYDAINRPDLSGMIRSGKAEDFPEIKTAAALLEAESVRLERYEVALRQYADPGFWDGIGSSTPLAVYDGGEMARNVLAGRPAFYHRD
;
A
#
# COMPACT_ATOMS: atom_id res chain seq x y z
N MET A 1 -18.62 -0.11 -33.43
CA MET A 1 -17.94 0.90 -32.60
C MET A 1 -17.96 0.41 -31.17
N SER A 2 -16.92 -0.30 -30.72
CA SER A 2 -16.83 -0.81 -29.35
C SER A 2 -16.05 0.19 -28.50
N GLY A 3 -16.75 0.93 -27.66
CA GLY A 3 -16.15 1.80 -26.65
C GLY A 3 -15.66 0.96 -25.47
N SER A 4 -14.35 0.95 -25.26
CA SER A 4 -13.71 0.43 -24.05
C SER A 4 -14.03 1.35 -22.88
N VAL A 5 -14.95 0.95 -22.01
CA VAL A 5 -15.15 1.60 -20.71
C VAL A 5 -14.02 1.11 -19.80
N SER A 6 -12.99 1.94 -19.63
CA SER A 6 -11.93 1.70 -18.64
C SER A 6 -12.56 1.83 -17.25
N SER A 7 -12.93 0.69 -16.66
CA SER A 7 -13.40 0.62 -15.28
C SER A 7 -12.23 0.79 -14.32
N THR A 8 -11.97 2.03 -13.92
CA THR A 8 -11.01 2.32 -12.85
C THR A 8 -11.46 1.61 -11.58
N SER A 9 -10.72 0.57 -11.18
CA SER A 9 -11.01 -0.22 -9.97
C SER A 9 -11.12 0.70 -8.74
N PRO A 10 -12.04 0.46 -7.78
CA PRO A 10 -12.27 1.36 -6.65
C PRO A 10 -11.04 1.64 -5.77
N ARG A 11 -10.05 0.75 -5.77
CA ARG A 11 -8.72 1.00 -5.15
C ARG A 11 -7.94 2.10 -5.87
N ASN A 12 -7.92 2.05 -7.20
CA ASN A 12 -7.23 3.03 -8.04
C ASN A 12 -7.88 4.42 -7.90
N ALA A 13 -9.21 4.49 -7.81
CA ALA A 13 -9.92 5.75 -7.57
C ALA A 13 -9.56 6.40 -6.21
N LYS A 14 -9.38 5.60 -5.15
CA LYS A 14 -8.93 6.11 -3.83
C LYS A 14 -7.48 6.60 -3.88
N GLY A 15 -6.58 5.86 -4.54
CA GLY A 15 -5.18 6.25 -4.71
C GLY A 15 -5.02 7.58 -5.45
N ILE A 16 -5.77 7.77 -6.53
CA ILE A 16 -5.80 9.04 -7.28
C ILE A 16 -6.30 10.20 -6.41
N ASN A 17 -7.35 9.99 -5.60
CA ASN A 17 -7.85 11.04 -4.71
C ASN A 17 -6.84 11.46 -3.64
N LEU A 18 -6.08 10.50 -3.08
CA LEU A 18 -5.01 10.80 -2.11
C LEU A 18 -3.84 11.53 -2.78
N ALA A 19 -3.43 11.08 -3.96
CA ALA A 19 -2.39 11.73 -4.75
C ALA A 19 -2.78 13.16 -5.15
N ALA A 20 -4.02 13.37 -5.60
CA ALA A 20 -4.53 14.69 -5.94
C ALA A 20 -4.52 15.65 -4.74
N ARG A 21 -4.87 15.15 -3.54
CA ARG A 21 -4.77 15.93 -2.30
C ARG A 21 -3.32 16.29 -1.99
N LEU A 22 -2.41 15.31 -2.00
CA LEU A 22 -1.00 15.52 -1.73
C LEU A 22 -0.37 16.57 -2.67
N VAL A 23 -0.64 16.46 -3.97
CA VAL A 23 -0.13 17.40 -4.97
C VAL A 23 -0.77 18.78 -4.84
N SER A 24 -2.06 18.86 -4.50
CA SER A 24 -2.72 20.14 -4.21
C SER A 24 -2.08 20.85 -3.03
N ASP A 25 -1.80 20.13 -1.94
CA ASP A 25 -1.20 20.69 -0.73
C ASP A 25 0.26 21.11 -1.00
N LEU A 26 0.99 20.37 -1.84
CA LEU A 26 2.31 20.76 -2.33
C LEU A 26 2.25 22.08 -3.10
N TYR A 27 1.31 22.23 -4.03
CA TYR A 27 1.17 23.46 -4.80
C TYR A 27 0.80 24.66 -3.94
N ASP A 28 -0.04 24.48 -2.92
CA ASP A 28 -0.29 25.53 -1.93
C ASP A 28 0.98 25.91 -1.17
N ALA A 29 1.78 24.92 -0.72
CA ALA A 29 3.00 25.15 0.03
C ALA A 29 4.08 25.90 -0.77
N ILE A 30 4.13 25.73 -2.10
CA ILE A 30 5.05 26.46 -2.98
C ILE A 30 4.44 27.74 -3.58
N ASN A 31 3.32 28.22 -3.01
CA ASN A 31 2.63 29.45 -3.40
C ASN A 31 2.13 29.44 -4.85
N ARG A 32 1.61 28.29 -5.30
CA ARG A 32 0.92 28.08 -6.58
C ARG A 32 -0.55 27.66 -6.37
N PRO A 33 -1.36 28.49 -5.68
CA PRO A 33 -2.76 28.16 -5.41
C PRO A 33 -3.63 28.11 -6.67
N ASP A 34 -3.16 28.69 -7.77
CA ASP A 34 -3.79 28.56 -9.09
C ASP A 34 -3.84 27.09 -9.54
N LEU A 35 -2.74 26.36 -9.36
CA LEU A 35 -2.65 24.94 -9.74
C LEU A 35 -3.41 24.04 -8.78
N SER A 36 -3.32 24.28 -7.47
CA SER A 36 -4.09 23.52 -6.48
C SER A 36 -5.61 23.71 -6.69
N GLY A 37 -6.04 24.92 -7.06
CA GLY A 37 -7.43 25.22 -7.42
C GLY A 37 -7.91 24.45 -8.65
N MET A 38 -7.06 24.28 -9.67
CA MET A 38 -7.38 23.46 -10.84
C MET A 38 -7.59 21.99 -10.48
N ILE A 39 -6.73 21.43 -9.63
CA ILE A 39 -6.88 20.03 -9.19
C ILE A 39 -8.16 19.85 -8.38
N ARG A 40 -8.43 20.73 -7.41
CA ARG A 40 -9.62 20.68 -6.55
C ARG A 40 -10.94 20.88 -7.31
N SER A 41 -10.90 21.56 -8.45
CA SER A 41 -12.05 21.73 -9.36
C SER A 41 -12.24 20.56 -10.34
N GLY A 42 -11.48 19.48 -10.20
CA GLY A 42 -11.67 18.23 -10.94
C GLY A 42 -10.75 18.07 -12.16
N LYS A 43 -9.75 18.93 -12.34
CA LYS A 43 -8.77 18.81 -13.44
C LYS A 43 -7.54 17.98 -13.07
N ALA A 44 -7.66 17.08 -12.11
CA ALA A 44 -6.54 16.28 -11.59
C ALA A 44 -5.84 15.43 -12.68
N GLU A 45 -6.56 14.97 -13.69
CA GLU A 45 -6.01 14.10 -14.74
C GLU A 45 -4.98 14.78 -15.66
N ASP A 46 -5.00 16.11 -15.71
CA ASP A 46 -4.10 16.95 -16.50
C ASP A 46 -2.70 17.07 -15.86
N PHE A 47 -2.55 16.68 -14.59
CA PHE A 47 -1.31 16.84 -13.83
C PHE A 47 -0.52 15.52 -13.79
N PRO A 48 0.60 15.39 -14.52
CA PRO A 48 1.42 14.18 -14.50
C PRO A 48 1.97 13.85 -13.11
N GLU A 49 2.18 14.85 -12.26
CA GLU A 49 2.64 14.70 -10.88
C GLU A 49 1.66 13.87 -10.05
N ILE A 50 0.35 13.95 -10.32
CA ILE A 50 -0.66 13.14 -9.62
C ILE A 50 -0.51 11.66 -9.97
N LYS A 51 -0.22 11.33 -11.23
CA LYS A 51 0.03 9.94 -11.64
C LYS A 51 1.29 9.39 -10.99
N THR A 52 2.36 10.19 -10.94
CA THR A 52 3.61 9.84 -10.25
C THR A 52 3.41 9.64 -8.75
N ALA A 53 2.71 10.57 -8.10
CA ALA A 53 2.39 10.47 -6.68
C ALA A 53 1.50 9.26 -6.39
N ALA A 54 0.50 8.97 -7.22
CA ALA A 54 -0.34 7.79 -7.07
C ALA A 54 0.46 6.49 -7.18
N ALA A 55 1.38 6.39 -8.15
CA ALA A 55 2.24 5.22 -8.29
C ALA A 55 3.18 5.02 -7.08
N LEU A 56 3.74 6.11 -6.54
CA LEU A 56 4.58 6.05 -5.34
C LEU A 56 3.77 5.63 -4.11
N LEU A 57 2.58 6.23 -3.92
CA LEU A 57 1.69 5.90 -2.81
C LEU A 57 1.22 4.44 -2.87
N GLU A 58 0.93 3.92 -4.06
CA GLU A 58 0.58 2.51 -4.26
C GLU A 58 1.76 1.58 -3.91
N ALA A 59 2.98 1.93 -4.32
CA ALA A 59 4.16 1.15 -3.98
C ALA A 59 4.39 1.08 -2.46
N GLU A 60 4.20 2.19 -1.76
CA GLU A 60 4.31 2.26 -0.31
C GLU A 60 3.13 1.57 0.39
N SER A 61 1.89 1.67 -0.12
CA SER A 61 0.76 0.95 0.47
C SER A 61 0.94 -0.55 0.36
N VAL A 62 1.40 -1.05 -0.80
CA VAL A 62 1.73 -2.47 -1.00
C VAL A 62 2.85 -2.92 -0.05
N ARG A 63 3.84 -2.05 0.22
CA ARG A 63 4.90 -2.34 1.18
C ARG A 63 4.37 -2.42 2.61
N LEU A 64 3.52 -1.47 3.02
CA LEU A 64 2.86 -1.45 4.32
C LEU A 64 1.96 -2.68 4.51
N GLU A 65 1.18 -3.05 3.50
CA GLU A 65 0.32 -4.23 3.53
C GLU A 65 1.14 -5.50 3.83
N ARG A 66 2.31 -5.68 3.20
CA ARG A 66 3.17 -6.84 3.51
C ARG A 66 3.67 -6.82 4.96
N TYR A 67 4.05 -5.66 5.49
CA TYR A 67 4.45 -5.52 6.89
C TYR A 67 3.28 -5.84 7.83
N GLU A 68 2.09 -5.34 7.55
CA GLU A 68 0.88 -5.61 8.35
C GLU A 68 0.52 -7.08 8.36
N VAL A 69 0.69 -7.79 7.23
CA VAL A 69 0.45 -9.24 7.18
C VAL A 69 1.45 -9.97 8.07
N ALA A 70 2.75 -9.65 8.01
CA ALA A 70 3.75 -10.27 8.89
C ALA A 70 3.50 -9.96 10.37
N LEU A 71 3.18 -8.70 10.70
CA LEU A 71 2.86 -8.29 12.06
C LEU A 71 1.62 -9.02 12.60
N ARG A 72 0.61 -9.24 11.76
CA ARG A 72 -0.58 -10.01 12.17
C ARG A 72 -0.25 -11.45 12.52
N GLN A 73 0.69 -12.08 11.81
CA GLN A 73 1.17 -13.43 12.16
C GLN A 73 1.95 -13.41 13.47
N TYR A 74 2.88 -12.46 13.65
CA TYR A 74 3.61 -12.31 14.91
C TYR A 74 2.73 -11.89 16.09
N ALA A 75 1.55 -11.32 15.85
CA ALA A 75 0.59 -10.98 16.90
C ALA A 75 -0.35 -12.13 17.27
N ASP A 76 -0.39 -13.22 16.49
CA ASP A 76 -1.21 -14.39 16.78
C ASP A 76 -0.57 -15.18 17.94
N PRO A 77 -1.25 -15.38 19.08
CA PRO A 77 -0.73 -16.20 20.17
C PRO A 77 -0.35 -17.62 19.72
N GLY A 78 -1.13 -18.21 18.80
CA GLY A 78 -0.88 -19.55 18.28
C GLY A 78 0.40 -19.66 17.43
N PHE A 79 0.99 -18.55 17.03
CA PHE A 79 2.31 -18.53 16.38
C PHE A 79 3.44 -18.80 17.39
N TRP A 80 3.28 -18.31 18.62
CA TRP A 80 4.26 -18.45 19.70
C TRP A 80 4.01 -19.67 20.58
N ASP A 81 2.77 -20.14 20.62
CA ASP A 81 2.39 -21.31 21.38
C ASP A 81 2.57 -22.59 20.55
N GLY A 82 3.08 -23.64 21.18
CA GLY A 82 3.08 -24.98 20.59
C GLY A 82 1.68 -25.59 20.69
N ILE A 83 1.19 -26.22 19.63
CA ILE A 83 -0.04 -27.02 19.74
C ILE A 83 0.33 -28.34 20.43
N GLY A 84 0.08 -28.43 21.74
CA GLY A 84 0.36 -29.62 22.55
C GLY A 84 1.84 -29.76 22.90
N SER A 85 2.47 -30.88 22.54
CA SER A 85 3.91 -31.11 22.75
C SER A 85 4.77 -30.72 21.54
N SER A 86 4.20 -29.99 20.58
CA SER A 86 4.91 -29.57 19.37
C SER A 86 5.69 -28.29 19.60
N THR A 87 6.80 -28.13 18.87
CA THR A 87 7.59 -26.90 18.87
C THR A 87 6.76 -25.77 18.25
N PRO A 88 6.73 -24.56 18.84
CA PRO A 88 6.02 -23.43 18.26
C PRO A 88 6.49 -23.05 16.84
N LEU A 89 5.58 -22.51 16.03
CA LEU A 89 5.90 -22.04 14.67
C LEU A 89 7.01 -20.97 14.67
N ALA A 90 7.04 -20.12 15.70
CA ALA A 90 8.07 -19.10 15.89
C ALA A 90 9.51 -19.65 15.89
N VAL A 91 9.72 -20.88 16.37
CA VAL A 91 11.05 -21.50 16.39
C VAL A 91 11.54 -21.81 14.98
N TYR A 92 10.62 -22.21 14.10
CA TYR A 92 10.93 -22.53 12.71
C TYR A 92 11.06 -21.27 11.83
N ASP A 93 10.32 -20.19 12.14
CA ASP A 93 10.43 -18.94 11.37
C ASP A 93 11.85 -18.35 11.43
N GLY A 94 12.46 -18.26 12.62
CA GLY A 94 13.83 -17.76 12.77
C GLY A 94 14.06 -16.36 12.16
N GLY A 95 13.00 -15.57 11.99
CA GLY A 95 13.00 -14.26 11.33
C GLY A 95 12.93 -14.31 9.79
N GLU A 96 12.71 -15.47 9.17
CA GLU A 96 12.58 -15.60 7.72
C GLU A 96 11.40 -14.80 7.18
N MET A 97 10.24 -14.78 7.85
CA MET A 97 9.10 -13.94 7.47
C MET A 97 9.46 -12.47 7.42
N ALA A 98 10.14 -11.96 8.46
CA ALA A 98 10.63 -10.58 8.48
C ALA A 98 11.62 -10.30 7.34
N ARG A 99 12.60 -11.18 7.10
CA ARG A 99 13.57 -11.03 5.99
C ARG A 99 12.89 -11.01 4.62
N ASN A 100 11.93 -11.90 4.39
CA ASN A 100 11.18 -11.97 3.13
C ASN A 100 10.37 -10.69 2.89
N VAL A 101 9.66 -10.21 3.89
CA VAL A 101 8.87 -8.98 3.76
C VAL A 101 9.74 -7.74 3.56
N LEU A 102 10.87 -7.64 4.27
CA LEU A 102 11.86 -6.58 4.05
C LEU A 102 12.46 -6.63 2.64
N ALA A 103 12.59 -7.82 2.05
CA ALA A 103 12.99 -8.02 0.66
C ALA A 103 11.85 -7.77 -0.36
N GLY A 104 10.68 -7.30 0.09
CA GLY A 104 9.53 -6.99 -0.77
C GLY A 104 8.68 -8.20 -1.17
N ARG A 105 8.92 -9.37 -0.57
CA ARG A 105 8.15 -10.60 -0.82
C ARG A 105 6.98 -10.70 0.16
N PRO A 106 5.87 -11.36 -0.19
CA PRO A 106 4.78 -11.54 0.77
C PRO A 106 5.25 -12.32 2.00
N ALA A 107 4.61 -12.05 3.14
CA ALA A 107 4.70 -12.94 4.28
C ALA A 107 4.21 -14.33 3.86
N PHE A 108 4.93 -15.36 4.28
CA PHE A 108 4.60 -16.73 3.94
C PHE A 108 4.13 -17.44 5.19
N TYR A 109 3.22 -18.38 5.02
CA TYR A 109 2.71 -19.20 6.09
C TYR A 109 3.55 -20.47 6.12
N HIS A 110 4.14 -20.80 7.26
CA HIS A 110 4.47 -22.18 7.53
C HIS A 110 3.12 -22.90 7.69
N ARG A 111 2.51 -23.41 6.61
CA ARG A 111 1.34 -24.26 6.75
C ARG A 111 1.59 -25.64 6.17
N ASP A 112 1.32 -26.57 7.07
CA ASP A 112 1.24 -28.03 7.01
C ASP A 112 2.57 -28.80 6.91
#